data_AF-A0A4R4QK06-F1
#
_entry.id   AF-A0A4R4QK06-F1
#
_cell.length_a   1.000
_cell.length_b   1.000
_cell.length_c   1.000
_cell.angle_alpha   90.00
_cell.angle_beta   90.00
_cell.angle_gamma   90.00
#
_symmetry.space_group_name_H-M   'P 1'
#
loop_
_entity.id
_entity.type
_entity.pdbx_description
1 polymer ?
#
loop_
_entity_poly.entity_id
_entity_poly.type
_entity_poly.pdbx_seq_one_letter_code
_entity_poly.pdbx_strand_id
1 'polypeptide(L)'
;MIESATRDDVIWLAGLLEGEGAFDLQRGRYPRVRVAMVDRDVIGRAATLFGCPVRLTLKAAPHQAMWHAEVQGPKAEAVMRAILPHMGARRSGRIAAILGHAPKTAKTPVPISRPPGLPLA
;
A
#
# COMPACT_ATOMS: atom_id res chain seq x y z
N MET A 1 10.59 -8.67 2.31
CA MET A 1 9.31 -8.25 2.94
C MET A 1 9.49 -6.83 3.47
N ILE A 2 8.40 -6.08 3.68
CA ILE A 2 8.48 -4.65 3.99
C ILE A 2 9.27 -4.34 5.27
N GLU A 3 9.25 -5.25 6.25
CA GLU A 3 10.00 -5.13 7.51
C GLU A 3 11.53 -5.20 7.33
N SER A 4 11.99 -5.82 6.24
CA SER A 4 13.40 -5.94 5.86
C SER A 4 13.76 -5.09 4.64
N ALA A 5 12.86 -4.19 4.22
CA ALA A 5 13.04 -3.38 3.02
C ALA A 5 13.97 -2.18 3.31
N THR A 6 14.75 -1.78 2.31
CA THR A 6 15.58 -0.58 2.40
C THR A 6 14.72 0.69 2.30
N ARG A 7 15.30 1.85 2.63
CA ARG A 7 14.63 3.15 2.43
C ARG A 7 14.18 3.35 0.98
N ASP A 8 15.02 2.99 0.03
CA ASP A 8 14.75 3.21 -1.39
C ASP A 8 13.64 2.28 -1.90
N ASP A 9 13.53 1.07 -1.35
CA ASP A 9 12.41 0.18 -1.63
C ASP A 9 11.09 0.74 -1.12
N VAL A 10 11.08 1.33 0.09
CA VAL A 10 9.89 1.95 0.66
C VAL A 10 9.46 3.16 -0.17
N ILE A 11 10.40 4.00 -0.61
CA ILE A 11 10.11 5.17 -1.46
C ILE A 11 9.60 4.73 -2.84
N TRP A 12 10.25 3.74 -3.44
CA TRP A 12 9.80 3.19 -4.73
C TRP A 12 8.37 2.63 -4.62
N LEU A 13 8.09 1.88 -3.56
CA LEU A 13 6.76 1.31 -3.31
C LEU A 13 5.72 2.39 -3.05
N ALA A 14 6.06 3.44 -2.29
CA ALA A 14 5.17 4.57 -2.05
C ALA A 14 4.80 5.27 -3.36
N GLY A 15 5.77 5.51 -4.25
CA GLY A 15 5.51 6.08 -5.57
C GLY A 15 4.53 5.26 -6.41
N LEU A 16 4.74 3.93 -6.47
CA LEU A 16 3.83 3.01 -7.15
C LEU A 16 2.41 3.07 -6.55
N LEU A 17 2.30 3.00 -5.23
CA LEU A 17 1.01 2.92 -4.54
C LEU A 17 0.26 4.25 -4.44
N GLU A 18 0.94 5.39 -4.62
CA GLU A 18 0.27 6.69 -4.75
C GLU A 18 -0.59 6.74 -6.03
N GLY A 19 -0.10 6.15 -7.13
CA GLY A 19 -0.81 6.07 -8.41
C GLY A 19 -1.80 4.90 -8.47
N GLU A 20 -1.30 3.68 -8.24
CA GLU A 20 -2.00 2.43 -8.58
C GLU A 20 -2.49 1.64 -7.35
N GLY A 21 -2.13 2.10 -6.14
CA GLY A 21 -2.45 1.43 -4.89
C GLY A 21 -3.91 1.63 -4.49
N ALA A 22 -4.55 0.54 -4.08
CA ALA A 22 -5.86 0.56 -3.43
C ALA A 22 -5.75 0.17 -1.95
N PHE A 23 -6.31 1.02 -1.09
CA PHE A 23 -6.32 0.86 0.36
C PHE A 23 -7.76 0.80 0.87
N ASP A 24 -8.12 -0.29 1.53
CA ASP A 24 -9.47 -0.48 2.07
C ASP A 24 -9.51 -1.40 3.30
N LEU A 25 -10.70 -1.54 3.88
CA LEU A 25 -10.97 -2.52 4.93
C LEU A 25 -11.73 -3.70 4.30
N GLN A 26 -11.06 -4.83 4.19
CA GLN A 26 -11.68 -6.08 3.77
C GLN A 26 -12.77 -6.48 4.77
N ARG A 27 -13.99 -6.70 4.27
CA ARG A 27 -15.21 -6.93 5.07
C ARG A 27 -15.43 -5.86 6.16
N GLY A 28 -14.97 -4.62 5.92
CA GLY A 28 -15.09 -3.52 6.88
C GLY A 28 -14.22 -3.65 8.14
N ARG A 29 -13.36 -4.68 8.23
CA ARG A 29 -12.61 -4.99 9.45
C ARG A 29 -11.11 -5.09 9.26
N TYR A 30 -10.64 -5.71 8.18
CA TYR A 30 -9.22 -6.05 8.04
C TYR A 30 -8.54 -5.10 7.07
N PRO A 31 -7.50 -4.36 7.47
CA PRO A 31 -6.72 -3.53 6.55
C PRO A 31 -6.28 -4.34 5.34
N ARG A 32 -6.44 -3.80 4.14
CA ARG A 32 -6.04 -4.41 2.88
C ARG A 32 -5.35 -3.38 2.00
N VAL A 33 -4.23 -3.80 1.43
CA VAL A 33 -3.54 -3.08 0.36
C VAL A 33 -3.41 -4.00 -0.84
N ARG A 34 -3.71 -3.47 -2.02
CA ARG A 34 -3.61 -4.20 -3.28
C ARG A 34 -3.15 -3.27 -4.39
N VAL A 35 -2.45 -3.86 -5.35
CA VAL A 35 -2.01 -3.20 -6.59
C VAL A 35 -2.17 -4.20 -7.73
N ALA A 36 -2.54 -3.70 -8.91
CA ALA A 36 -2.73 -4.53 -10.08
C ALA A 36 -2.36 -3.76 -11.35
N MET A 37 -1.66 -4.41 -12.28
CA MET A 37 -1.34 -3.87 -13.61
C MET A 37 -0.95 -4.98 -14.58
N VAL A 38 -0.73 -4.61 -15.85
CA VAL A 38 -0.30 -5.54 -16.91
C VAL A 38 1.19 -5.90 -16.80
N ASP A 39 2.00 -5.06 -16.16
CA ASP A 39 3.44 -5.25 -16.01
C ASP A 39 3.76 -6.22 -14.86
N ARG A 40 4.19 -7.43 -15.23
CA ARG A 40 4.42 -8.53 -14.28
C ARG A 40 5.59 -8.27 -13.34
N ASP A 41 6.65 -7.66 -13.84
CA ASP A 41 7.89 -7.39 -13.11
C ASP A 41 7.69 -6.36 -12.00
N VAL A 42 6.95 -5.27 -12.30
CA VAL A 42 6.56 -4.26 -11.31
C VAL A 42 5.74 -4.89 -10.19
N ILE A 43 4.72 -5.68 -10.55
CA ILE A 43 3.91 -6.41 -9.56
C ILE A 43 4.75 -7.45 -8.79
N GLY A 44 5.71 -8.10 -9.44
CA GLY A 44 6.64 -9.04 -8.81
C GLY A 44 7.49 -8.38 -7.73
N ARG A 45 8.02 -7.19 -8.00
CA ARG A 45 8.74 -6.39 -7.00
C ARG A 45 7.83 -5.97 -5.86
N ALA A 46 6.64 -5.46 -6.15
CA ALA A 46 5.66 -5.09 -5.12
C ALA A 46 5.26 -6.29 -4.25
N ALA A 47 5.02 -7.46 -4.84
CA ALA A 47 4.68 -8.71 -4.15
C ALA A 47 5.81 -9.18 -3.22
N THR A 48 7.07 -9.01 -3.64
CA THR A 48 8.26 -9.32 -2.81
C THR A 48 8.33 -8.41 -1.58
N LEU A 49 8.03 -7.11 -1.75
CA LEU A 49 7.95 -6.17 -0.64
C LEU A 49 6.75 -6.46 0.26
N PHE A 50 5.59 -6.82 -0.30
CA PHE A 50 4.41 -7.21 0.47
C PHE A 50 4.61 -8.55 1.21
N GLY A 51 5.46 -9.44 0.70
CA GLY A 51 5.60 -10.81 1.19
C GLY A 51 4.40 -11.69 0.84
N CYS A 52 3.96 -11.63 -0.42
CA CYS A 52 2.83 -12.42 -0.94
C CYS A 52 3.14 -12.96 -2.36
N PRO A 53 2.39 -13.99 -2.83
CA PRO A 53 2.51 -14.45 -4.21
C PRO A 53 1.85 -13.47 -5.19
N VAL A 54 2.34 -13.47 -6.44
CA VAL A 54 1.69 -12.78 -7.55
C VAL A 54 0.50 -13.60 -8.04
N ARG A 55 -0.67 -12.96 -8.21
CA ARG A 55 -1.86 -13.60 -8.81
C ARG A 55 -2.08 -13.08 -10.24
N LEU A 56 -2.57 -13.94 -11.13
CA LEU A 56 -2.94 -13.59 -12.51
C LEU A 56 -4.46 -13.62 -12.67
N THR A 57 -5.02 -12.58 -13.27
CA THR A 57 -6.42 -12.54 -13.72
C THR A 57 -6.44 -12.48 -15.24
N LEU A 58 -6.93 -13.54 -15.88
CA LEU A 58 -7.18 -13.54 -17.32
C LEU A 58 -8.41 -12.68 -17.63
N LYS A 59 -8.36 -11.96 -18.75
CA LYS A 59 -9.47 -11.16 -19.25
C LYS A 59 -9.86 -11.66 -20.63
N ALA A 60 -11.15 -11.56 -20.94
CA ALA A 60 -11.63 -11.84 -22.28
C ALA A 60 -11.02 -10.83 -23.28
N ALA A 61 -10.76 -11.29 -24.50
CA ALA A 61 -10.30 -10.42 -25.57
C ALA A 61 -11.27 -9.22 -25.76
N PRO A 62 -10.76 -8.00 -26.01
CA PRO A 62 -9.37 -7.65 -26.35
C PRO A 62 -8.49 -7.24 -25.15
N HIS A 63 -8.95 -7.45 -23.91
CA HIS A 63 -8.25 -6.94 -22.74
C HIS A 63 -7.04 -7.80 -22.35
N GLN A 64 -5.96 -7.13 -21.93
CA GLN A 64 -4.77 -7.80 -21.41
C GLN A 64 -5.03 -8.42 -20.04
N ALA A 65 -4.31 -9.49 -19.72
CA ALA A 65 -4.33 -10.08 -18.39
C ALA A 65 -3.72 -9.13 -17.36
N MET A 66 -4.21 -9.20 -16.12
CA MET A 66 -3.70 -8.37 -15.01
C MET A 66 -2.97 -9.22 -13.98
N TRP A 67 -1.83 -8.71 -13.53
CA TRP A 67 -1.09 -9.24 -12.40
C TRP A 67 -1.46 -8.48 -11.14
N HIS A 68 -1.53 -9.17 -10.01
CA HIS A 68 -1.97 -8.62 -8.74
C HIS A 68 -1.00 -8.98 -7.62
N ALA A 69 -0.74 -8.00 -6.75
CA ALA A 69 -0.16 -8.21 -5.42
C ALA A 69 -1.15 -7.68 -4.37
N GLU A 70 -1.46 -8.50 -3.38
CA GLU A 70 -2.42 -8.15 -2.32
C GLU A 70 -2.00 -8.77 -1.00
N VAL A 71 -2.14 -8.00 0.08
CA VAL A 71 -2.04 -8.47 1.46
C VAL A 71 -3.15 -7.85 2.31
N GLN A 72 -3.47 -8.54 3.40
CA GLN A 72 -4.46 -8.12 4.38
C GLN A 72 -3.95 -8.28 5.81
N GLY A 73 -4.62 -7.64 6.76
CA GLY A 73 -4.33 -7.74 8.19
C GLY A 73 -2.94 -7.17 8.53
N PRO A 74 -2.16 -7.82 9.41
CA PRO A 74 -0.88 -7.29 9.90
C PRO A 74 0.12 -6.93 8.79
N LYS A 75 0.19 -7.73 7.72
CA LYS A 75 1.07 -7.42 6.57
C LYS A 75 0.67 -6.13 5.86
N ALA A 76 -0.64 -5.91 5.69
CA ALA A 76 -1.15 -4.69 5.07
C ALA A 76 -0.91 -3.47 5.98
N GLU A 77 -1.08 -3.62 7.29
CA GLU A 77 -0.76 -2.57 8.25
C GLU A 77 0.72 -2.20 8.22
N ALA A 78 1.61 -3.18 8.16
CA ALA A 78 3.05 -2.95 8.06
C ALA A 78 3.41 -2.16 6.79
N VAL A 79 2.85 -2.55 5.63
CA VAL A 79 3.02 -1.82 4.37
C VAL A 79 2.49 -0.39 4.48
N MET A 80 1.26 -0.22 4.96
CA MET A 80 0.63 1.09 5.12
C MET A 80 1.44 2.01 6.02
N ARG A 81 1.94 1.52 7.17
CA ARG A 81 2.77 2.29 8.09
C ARG A 81 4.11 2.68 7.47
N ALA A 82 4.74 1.77 6.73
CA ALA A 82 6.03 2.02 6.09
C ALA A 82 5.94 3.12 5.02
N ILE A 83 4.91 3.10 4.17
CA ILE A 83 4.78 4.07 3.08
C ILE A 83 4.17 5.40 3.51
N LEU A 84 3.39 5.44 4.61
CA LEU A 84 2.61 6.61 5.04
C LEU A 84 3.38 7.94 5.06
N PRO A 85 4.66 8.00 5.51
CA PRO A 85 5.45 9.24 5.48
C PRO A 85 5.69 9.82 4.08
N HIS A 86 5.55 9.00 3.04
CA HIS A 86 5.83 9.37 1.65
C HIS A 86 4.55 9.58 0.81
N MET A 87 3.37 9.35 1.39
CA MET A 87 2.10 9.43 0.66
C MET A 87 1.55 10.87 0.59
N GLY A 88 0.82 11.15 -0.48
CA GLY A 88 0.07 12.39 -0.65
C GLY A 88 -1.13 12.49 0.29
N ALA A 89 -1.63 13.71 0.50
CA ALA A 89 -2.64 14.00 1.52
C ALA A 89 -3.88 13.09 1.47
N ARG A 90 -4.40 12.85 0.27
CA ARG A 90 -5.56 11.99 0.04
C ARG A 90 -5.32 10.54 0.48
N ARG A 91 -4.19 9.96 0.09
CA ARG A 91 -3.85 8.55 0.37
C ARG A 91 -3.49 8.37 1.82
N SER A 92 -2.72 9.30 2.38
CA SER A 92 -2.43 9.29 3.80
C SER A 92 -3.70 9.41 4.66
N GLY A 93 -4.67 10.24 4.27
CA GLY A 93 -5.96 10.34 4.97
C GLY A 93 -6.73 9.02 4.94
N ARG A 94 -6.75 8.35 3.78
CA ARG A 94 -7.36 7.01 3.64
C ARG A 94 -6.65 5.96 4.50
N ILE A 95 -5.33 5.92 4.48
CA ILE A 95 -4.51 5.00 5.30
C ILE A 95 -4.74 5.26 6.78
N ALA A 96 -4.75 6.53 7.21
CA ALA A 96 -5.00 6.89 8.61
C ALA A 96 -6.38 6.41 9.08
N ALA A 97 -7.43 6.58 8.26
CA ALA A 97 -8.76 6.08 8.58
C ALA A 97 -8.79 4.54 8.74
N ILE A 98 -8.07 3.80 7.89
CA ILE A 98 -7.97 2.34 7.96
C ILE A 98 -7.19 1.90 9.21
N LEU A 99 -6.04 2.51 9.48
CA LEU A 99 -5.22 2.19 10.66
C LEU A 99 -5.88 2.61 11.97
N GLY A 100 -6.74 3.64 11.95
CA GLY A 100 -7.56 4.02 13.10
C GLY A 100 -8.63 2.97 13.47
N HIS A 101 -9.02 2.11 12.52
CA HIS A 101 -9.89 0.95 12.75
C HIS A 101 -9.10 -0.34 13.06
N ALA A 102 -7.77 -0.33 12.88
CA ALA A 102 -6.92 -1.46 13.23
C ALA A 102 -6.69 -1.50 14.76
N PRO A 103 -6.63 -2.69 15.40
CA PRO A 103 -6.36 -2.79 16.83
C PRO A 103 -5.04 -2.09 17.16
N LYS A 104 -5.07 -1.20 18.18
CA LYS A 104 -3.97 -0.31 18.55
C LYS A 104 -2.69 -1.11 18.87
N THR A 105 -1.80 -1.26 17.90
CA THR A 105 -0.40 -1.63 18.16
C THR A 105 0.37 -0.37 18.51
N ALA A 106 0.78 -0.26 19.77
CA ALA A 106 1.61 0.86 20.23
C ALA A 106 3.00 0.78 19.60
N LYS A 107 3.44 1.90 19.00
CA LYS A 107 4.83 2.41 18.97
C LYS A 107 4.79 3.84 18.42
N THR A 108 5.58 4.70 19.04
CA THR A 108 5.62 6.17 18.95
C THR A 108 5.41 6.72 17.54
N PRO A 109 4.57 7.76 17.34
CA PRO A 109 4.41 8.41 16.04
C PRO A 109 5.74 9.00 15.57
N VAL A 110 6.16 8.64 14.35
CA VAL A 110 7.23 9.36 13.64
C VAL A 110 6.65 10.73 13.22
N PRO A 111 7.38 11.85 13.43
CA PRO A 111 6.89 13.17 13.03
C PRO A 111 6.58 13.19 11.53
N ILE A 112 5.32 13.48 11.22
CA ILE A 112 4.78 13.57 9.87
C ILE A 112 5.30 14.87 9.27
N SER A 113 6.28 14.79 8.37
CA SER A 113 6.54 15.87 7.41
C SER A 113 5.96 15.44 6.06
N ARG A 114 4.72 15.86 5.78
CA ARG A 114 4.26 15.92 4.39
C ARG A 114 4.83 17.17 3.73
N PRO A 115 5.23 17.15 2.44
CA PRO A 115 5.34 18.39 1.69
C PRO A 115 3.98 19.10 1.66
N PRO A 116 3.95 20.44 1.80
CA PRO A 116 2.75 21.20 2.09
C PRO A 116 1.72 21.08 0.96
N GLY A 117 0.50 20.71 1.32
CA GLY A 117 -0.66 20.69 0.43
C GLY A 117 -1.90 21.03 1.24
N LEU A 118 -2.25 22.32 1.20
CA LEU A 118 -3.30 23.08 1.90
C LEU A 118 -2.95 23.61 3.31
N PRO A 119 -3.09 24.94 3.54
CA PRO A 119 -2.86 25.57 4.83
C PRO A 119 -3.95 25.18 5.83
N LEU A 120 -3.54 25.08 7.10
CA LEU A 120 -4.43 24.87 8.24
C LEU A 120 -5.40 26.06 8.33
N ALA A 121 -6.70 25.77 8.29
CA ALA A 121 -7.76 26.66 8.75
C ALA A 121 -8.10 26.29 10.19
#